data_AF-A0A382QJD8-F1
#
_entry.id   AF-A0A382QJD8-F1
#
_cell.length_a   1.000
_cell.length_b   1.000
_cell.length_c   1.000
_cell.angle_alpha   90.00
_cell.angle_beta   90.00
_cell.angle_gamma   90.00
#
_symmetry.space_group_name_H-M   'P 1'
#
loop_
_entity.id
_entity.type
_entity.pdbx_description
1 polymer ?
#
loop_
_entity_poly.entity_id
_entity_poly.type
_entity_poly.pdbx_seq_one_letter_code
_entity_poly.pdbx_strand_id
1 'polypeptide(L)' 'MNVLGSKLINSVELTYIGKMAEAKANLAVFLESPVGVGEHSSITEEIKTLLLELAEAKDVIQVIGEIKANGKVDKFFKEE' A
#
# COMPACT_ATOMS: atom_id res chain seq x y z
N MET A 1 -20.92 10.84 -0.47
CA MET A 1 -20.60 9.64 0.35
C MET A 1 -21.28 9.77 1.71
N ASN A 2 -21.89 8.71 2.26
CA ASN A 2 -22.46 8.78 3.62
C ASN A 2 -21.36 8.58 4.69
N VAL A 3 -21.69 8.86 5.96
CA VAL A 3 -20.71 8.80 7.08
C VAL A 3 -20.12 7.41 7.28
N LEU A 4 -20.89 6.35 7.03
CA LEU A 4 -20.39 4.98 7.17
C LEU A 4 -19.39 4.65 6.06
N GLY A 5 -19.73 4.96 4.80
CA GLY A 5 -18.86 4.74 3.65
C GLY A 5 -17.54 5.49 3.75
N SER A 6 -17.54 6.73 4.24
CA SER A 6 -16.30 7.48 4.45
C SER A 6 -15.41 6.87 5.53
N LYS A 7 -15.99 6.36 6.62
CA LYS A 7 -15.24 5.65 7.68
C LYS A 7 -14.63 4.35 7.17
N LEU A 8 -15.37 3.58 6.37
CA LEU A 8 -14.87 2.34 5.77
C LEU A 8 -13.70 2.61 4.82
N ILE A 9 -13.85 3.56 3.89
CA ILE A 9 -12.78 3.95 2.97
C ILE A 9 -11.55 4.46 3.72
N ASN A 10 -11.75 5.27 4.77
CA ASN A 10 -10.66 5.75 5.61
C ASN A 10 -9.94 4.61 6.36
N SER A 11 -10.69 3.61 6.84
CA SER A 11 -10.11 2.42 7.48
C SER A 11 -9.19 1.65 6.53
N VAL A 12 -9.63 1.45 5.29
CA VAL A 12 -8.83 0.77 4.27
C VAL A 12 -7.60 1.59 3.92
N GLU A 13 -7.74 2.90 3.72
CA GLU A 13 -6.61 3.80 3.43
C GLU A 13 -5.53 3.73 4.51
N LEU A 14 -5.91 3.82 5.78
CA LEU A 14 -4.98 3.74 6.90
C LEU A 14 -4.26 2.38 6.95
N THR A 15 -4.94 1.31 6.59
CA THR A 15 -4.35 -0.03 6.50
C THR A 15 -3.23 -0.07 5.45
N TYR A 16 -3.48 0.47 4.26
CA TYR A 16 -2.48 0.47 3.19
C TYR A 16 -1.36 1.49 3.40
N ILE A 17 -1.62 2.61 4.09
CA ILE A 17 -0.56 3.51 4.56
C ILE A 17 0.38 2.77 5.52
N GLY A 18 -0.17 1.98 6.45
CA GLY A 18 0.59 1.12 7.35
C GLY A 18 1.45 0.10 6.61
N LYS A 19 0.84 -0.68 5.70
CA LYS A 19 1.56 -1.64 4.84
C LYS A 19 2.70 -0.98 4.06
N MET A 20 2.45 0.19 3.47
CA MET A 20 3.47 0.92 2.73
C MET A 20 4.62 1.37 3.64
N ALA A 21 4.35 1.78 4.88
CA ALA A 21 5.37 2.17 5.84
C ALA A 21 6.22 0.97 6.29
N GLU A 22 5.57 -0.17 6.57
CA GLU A 22 6.22 -1.42 6.95
C GLU A 22 7.14 -1.94 5.84
N ALA A 23 6.63 -2.04 4.61
CA ALA A 23 7.42 -2.51 3.48
C ALA A 23 8.62 -1.58 3.17
N LYS A 24 8.47 -0.26 3.35
CA LYS A 24 9.59 0.70 3.24
C LYS A 24 10.65 0.46 4.32
N ALA A 25 10.22 0.25 5.57
CA ALA A 25 11.14 0.02 6.69
C ALA A 25 11.91 -1.29 6.50
N ASN A 26 11.22 -2.36 6.13
CA ASN A 26 11.84 -3.66 5.85
C ASN A 26 12.81 -3.57 4.67
N LEU A 27 12.44 -2.87 3.60
CA LEU A 27 13.33 -2.66 2.46
C LEU A 27 14.58 -1.85 2.84
N ALA A 28 14.46 -0.84 3.71
CA ALA A 28 15.59 -0.06 4.19
C ALA A 28 16.62 -0.93 4.92
N VAL A 29 16.20 -1.94 5.68
CA VAL A 29 17.12 -2.90 6.33
C VAL A 29 18.02 -3.57 5.29
N PHE A 30 17.43 -4.07 4.20
CA PHE A 30 18.18 -4.72 3.12
C PHE A 30 19.08 -3.77 2.32
N LEU A 31 18.66 -2.51 2.14
CA LEU A 31 19.39 -1.53 1.33
C LEU A 31 20.50 -0.80 2.11
N GLU A 32 20.33 -0.55 3.40
CA GLU A 32 21.22 0.27 4.23
C GLU A 32 22.08 -0.55 5.19
N SER A 33 21.68 -1.77 5.53
CA SER A 33 22.42 -2.65 6.47
C SER A 33 22.42 -4.11 6.01
N PRO A 34 23.16 -4.45 4.94
CA PRO A 34 23.27 -5.83 4.47
C PRO A 34 24.02 -6.78 5.43
N VAL A 35 24.55 -6.27 6.56
CA VAL A 35 25.30 -7.02 7.57
C VAL A 35 24.37 -7.86 8.44
N GLY A 36 24.32 -9.16 8.16
CA GLY A 36 23.58 -10.16 8.95
C GLY A 36 22.72 -11.11 8.10
N VAL A 37 22.46 -10.76 6.83
CA VAL A 37 21.62 -11.55 5.91
C VAL A 37 22.42 -12.66 5.21
N GLY A 38 23.43 -13.21 5.88
CA GLY A 38 24.25 -14.31 5.37
C GLY A 38 23.53 -15.66 5.34
N GLU A 39 22.32 -15.75 5.93
CA GLU A 39 21.60 -17.02 6.16
C GLU A 39 20.19 -17.09 5.51
N HIS A 40 19.74 -16.07 4.77
CA HIS A 40 18.47 -16.14 4.02
C HIS A 40 18.75 -16.40 2.54
N SER A 41 18.38 -17.60 2.07
CA SER A 41 18.66 -18.13 0.74
C SER A 41 17.99 -17.37 -0.43
N SER A 42 17.28 -16.27 -0.20
CA SER A 42 16.76 -15.43 -1.30
C SER A 42 16.41 -13.99 -0.92
N ILE A 43 17.39 -13.21 -0.48
CA ILE A 43 17.24 -11.75 -0.23
C ILE A 43 16.55 -11.04 -1.41
N THR A 44 16.88 -11.43 -2.64
CA THR A 44 16.30 -10.86 -3.84
C THR A 44 14.80 -11.14 -3.99
N GLU A 45 14.33 -12.33 -3.59
CA GLU A 45 12.89 -12.64 -3.62
C GLU A 45 12.13 -11.90 -2.51
N GLU A 46 12.76 -11.69 -1.35
CA GLU A 46 12.19 -10.91 -0.27
C GLU A 46 12.07 -9.42 -0.66
N ILE A 47 13.13 -8.84 -1.22
CA ILE A 47 13.09 -7.48 -1.80
C ILE A 47 11.99 -7.37 -2.86
N LYS A 48 11.87 -8.36 -3.75
CA LYS A 48 10.82 -8.38 -4.79
C LYS A 48 9.42 -8.41 -4.17
N THR A 49 9.21 -9.19 -3.13
CA THR A 49 7.94 -9.25 -2.40
C THR A 49 7.61 -7.89 -1.79
N LEU A 50 8.56 -7.27 -1.10
CA LEU A 50 8.39 -5.93 -0.51
C LEU A 50 8.10 -4.86 -1.57
N LEU A 51 8.74 -4.93 -2.74
CA LEU A 51 8.47 -4.01 -3.85
C LEU A 51 7.05 -4.20 -4.43
N LEU A 52 6.56 -5.43 -4.50
CA LEU A 52 5.19 -5.71 -4.92
C LEU A 52 4.16 -5.18 -3.92
N GLU A 53 4.39 -5.39 -2.61
CA GLU A 53 3.55 -4.83 -1.55
C GLU A 53 3.50 -3.29 -1.60
N LEU A 54 4.65 -2.65 -1.88
CA LEU A 54 4.71 -1.20 -2.06
C LEU A 54 3.95 -0.72 -3.29
N ALA A 55 4.00 -1.47 -4.40
CA ALA A 55 3.25 -1.14 -5.61
C ALA A 55 1.74 -1.26 -5.36
N GLU A 56 1.29 -2.40 -4.81
CA GLU A 56 -0.10 -2.63 -4.45
C GLU A 56 -0.64 -1.53 -3.51
N ALA A 57 0.12 -1.20 -2.45
CA ALA A 57 -0.32 -0.19 -1.50
C ALA A 57 -0.45 1.21 -2.13
N LYS A 58 0.45 1.58 -3.05
CA LYS A 58 0.35 2.85 -3.78
C LYS A 58 -0.88 2.89 -4.66
N ASP A 59 -1.13 1.83 -5.43
CA ASP A 59 -2.26 1.75 -6.34
C ASP A 59 -3.60 1.83 -5.58
N VAL A 60 -3.72 1.12 -4.46
CA VAL A 60 -4.92 1.18 -3.61
C VAL A 60 -5.13 2.58 -3.01
N ILE A 61 -4.07 3.21 -2.49
CA ILE A 61 -4.16 4.58 -1.95
C ILE A 61 -4.58 5.57 -3.04
N GLN A 62 -4.05 5.42 -4.26
CA GLN A 62 -4.43 6.26 -5.40
C GLN A 62 -5.92 6.13 -5.71
N VAL A 63 -6.43 4.90 -5.85
CA VAL A 63 -7.85 4.63 -6.11
C VAL A 63 -8.73 5.22 -5.00
N ILE A 64 -8.31 5.09 -3.73
CA ILE A 64 -9.03 5.72 -2.61
C ILE A 64 -9.04 7.24 -2.73
N GLY A 65 -7.92 7.86 -3.12
CA GLY A 65 -7.82 9.28 -3.39
C GLY A 65 -8.84 9.74 -4.45
N GLU A 66 -8.96 8.99 -5.54
CA GLU A 66 -9.92 9.24 -6.61
C GLU A 66 -11.38 9.10 -6.12
N ILE A 67 -11.68 8.06 -5.34
CA ILE A 67 -13.01 7.85 -4.72
C ILE A 67 -13.38 9.03 -3.80
N LYS A 68 -12.42 9.52 -3.01
CA LYS A 68 -12.62 10.66 -2.11
C LYS A 68 -12.82 11.97 -2.88
N ALA A 69 -12.02 12.21 -3.92
CA ALA A 69 -12.10 13.43 -4.74
C ALA A 69 -13.43 13.52 -5.52
N ASN A 70 -13.94 12.39 -6.02
CA ASN A 70 -15.15 12.37 -6.84
C ASN A 70 -16.46 12.53 -6.04
N GLY A 71 -16.42 12.46 -4.70
CA GLY A 71 -17.52 12.78 -3.77
C GLY A 71 -18.78 11.88 -3.85
N LYS A 72 -18.95 11.14 -4.96
CA LYS A 72 -20.03 10.21 -5.26
C LYS A 72 -19.42 8.91 -5.80
N VAL A 73 -19.51 7.86 -4.98
CA VAL A 73 -19.09 6.48 -5.31
C VAL A 73 -19.72 6.02 -6.64
N ASP A 74 -20.98 6.40 -6.87
CA ASP A 74 -21.71 6.08 -8.10
C ASP A 74 -21.07 6.62 -9.38
N LYS A 75 -20.28 7.71 -9.31
CA LYS A 75 -19.59 8.23 -10.50
C LYS A 75 -18.32 7.45 -10.81
N PHE A 76 -17.61 7.01 -9.77
CA PHE A 76 -16.39 6.23 -9.91
C PHE A 76 -16.63 4.86 -10.56
N PHE A 77 -17.76 4.22 -10.26
CA PHE A 77 -18.10 2.88 -10.78
C PHE A 77 -19.05 2.89 -12.00
N LYS A 78 -19.38 4.07 -12.55
CA LYS A 78 -20.26 4.19 -13.73
C LYS A 78 -19.54 4.71 -14.98
N GLU A 79 -18.24 4.94 -14.91
CA GLU A 79 -17.43 5.16 -16.10
C GLU A 79 -17.06 3.78 -16.68
N GLU A 80 -17.99 3.22 -17.49
CA GLU A 80 -17.71 2.24 -18.54
C GLU A 80 -18.05 2.86 -19.90
#